data_AF-A0A3M1UIT5-F1
#
_entry.id   AF-A0A3M1UIT5-F1
#
_cell.length_a   1.000
_cell.length_b   1.000
_cell.length_c   1.000
_cell.angle_alpha   90.00
_cell.angle_beta   90.00
_cell.angle_gamma   90.00
#
_symmetry.space_group_name_H-M   'P 1'
#
loop_
_entity.id
_entity.type
_entity.pdbx_description
1 polymer ?
#
loop_
_entity_poly.entity_id
_entity_poly.type
_entity_poly.pdbx_seq_one_letter_code
_entity_poly.pdbx_strand_id
1 'polypeptide(L)' 'CRDYLLSKGIDNGRIAYSGYGESQPIASNATPAGRALNRRVEFELYAPPSLELSKEQKN' A
#
# COMPACT_ATOMS: atom_id res chain seq x y z
N CYS A 1 2.73 11.12 -1.49
CA CYS A 1 1.92 10.17 -0.70
C CYS A 1 2.32 10.21 0.78
N ARG A 2 3.56 9.84 1.14
CA ARG A 2 4.08 9.89 2.52
C ARG A 2 3.76 11.19 3.27
N ASP A 3 4.12 12.34 2.71
CA ASP A 3 3.98 13.61 3.43
C ASP A 3 2.52 13.97 3.73
N TYR A 4 1.60 13.57 2.85
CA TYR A 4 0.18 13.69 3.12
C TYR A 4 -0.24 12.84 4.33
N LEU A 5 0.21 11.60 4.43
CA LEU A 5 -0.09 10.71 5.56
C LEU A 5 0.47 11.27 6.88
N LEU A 6 1.68 11.81 6.86
CA LEU A 6 2.27 12.50 8.00
C LEU A 6 1.42 13.72 8.41
N SER A 7 0.97 14.53 7.45
CA SER A 7 0.09 15.67 7.73
C SER A 7 -1.28 15.28 8.30
N LYS A 8 -1.71 14.03 8.10
CA LYS A 8 -2.92 13.45 8.70
C LYS A 8 -2.68 12.83 10.07
N GLY A 9 -1.47 12.95 10.62
CA GLY A 9 -1.14 12.50 11.97
C GLY A 9 -0.76 11.02 12.07
N ILE A 10 -0.47 10.35 10.95
CA ILE A 10 0.08 9.00 10.99
C ILE A 10 1.56 9.10 11.39
N ASP A 11 1.94 8.39 12.43
CA ASP A 11 3.32 8.35 12.91
C ASP A 11 4.28 7.81 11.84
N ASN A 12 5.46 8.44 11.71
CA ASN A 12 6.44 8.08 10.68
C ASN A 12 6.97 6.65 10.86
N GLY A 13 7.05 6.13 12.10
CA GLY A 13 7.46 4.75 12.38
C GLY A 13 6.46 3.69 11.89
N ARG A 14 5.24 4.10 11.53
CA ARG A 14 4.19 3.23 10.99
C ARG A 14 4.09 3.26 9.47
N ILE A 15 4.96 4.00 8.79
CA ILE A 15 4.93 4.17 7.33
C ILE A 15 6.22 3.60 6.73
N ALA A 16 6.07 2.58 5.88
CA ALA A 16 7.10 2.11 4.98
C ALA A 16 6.64 2.28 3.53
N TYR A 17 7.58 2.47 2.60
CA TYR A 17 7.27 2.57 1.17
C TYR A 17 8.42 2.03 0.33
N SER A 18 8.09 1.46 -0.82
CA SER A 18 9.03 0.93 -1.81
C SER A 18 8.63 1.40 -3.21
N GLY A 19 9.60 1.85 -4.00
CA GLY A 19 9.38 2.21 -5.41
C GLY A 19 9.78 1.06 -6.33
N TYR A 20 8.81 0.41 -6.97
CA TYR A 20 9.06 -0.75 -7.84
C TYR A 20 9.33 -0.41 -9.31
N GLY A 21 9.10 0.83 -9.73
CA GLY A 21 9.22 1.22 -11.14
C GLY A 21 8.37 0.31 -12.04
N GLU A 22 8.98 -0.26 -13.08
CA GLU A 22 8.31 -1.13 -14.04
C GLU A 22 8.40 -2.63 -13.69
N SER A 23 9.07 -2.98 -12.59
CA SER A 23 9.40 -4.38 -12.24
C SER A 23 8.20 -5.21 -11.75
N GLN A 24 7.10 -4.58 -11.37
CA GLN A 24 5.88 -5.21 -10.85
C GLN A 24 4.65 -4.74 -11.64
N PRO A 25 4.50 -5.14 -12.92
CA PRO A 25 3.37 -4.75 -13.74
C PRO A 25 2.13 -5.60 -13.43
N ILE A 26 0.95 -4.98 -13.47
CA ILE A 26 -0.36 -5.67 -13.41
C ILE A 26 -1.01 -5.81 -14.80
N ALA A 27 -0.49 -5.09 -15.78
CA ALA A 27 -0.90 -5.14 -17.18
C ALA A 27 0.31 -5.03 -18.11
N SER A 28 0.14 -5.35 -19.40
CA SER A 28 1.22 -5.25 -20.39
C SER A 28 1.73 -3.82 -20.55
N ASN A 29 3.05 -3.61 -20.51
CA ASN A 29 3.67 -2.32 -20.80
C ASN A 29 3.69 -1.97 -22.31
N ALA A 30 3.28 -2.89 -23.18
CA ALA A 30 3.29 -2.67 -24.63
C ALA A 30 2.30 -1.59 -25.08
N THR A 31 1.13 -1.49 -24.41
CA THR A 31 0.08 -0.55 -24.81
C THR A 31 0.04 0.69 -23.92
N PRO A 32 -0.38 1.86 -24.44
CA PRO A 32 -0.59 3.05 -23.61
C PRO A 32 -1.59 2.80 -22.46
N ALA A 33 -2.65 2.03 -22.73
CA ALA A 33 -3.66 1.67 -21.74
C ALA A 33 -3.07 0.79 -20.62
N GLY A 34 -2.27 -0.23 -20.96
CA GLY A 34 -1.64 -1.09 -19.96
C GLY A 34 -0.60 -0.35 -19.10
N ARG A 35 0.20 0.55 -19.70
CA ARG A 35 1.08 1.46 -18.94
C ARG A 35 0.31 2.38 -18.00
N ALA A 36 -0.88 2.82 -18.40
CA ALA A 36 -1.73 3.64 -17.53
C ALA A 36 -2.21 2.86 -16.30
N LEU A 37 -2.59 1.59 -16.47
CA LEU A 37 -2.96 0.71 -15.36
C LEU A 37 -1.78 0.46 -14.40
N ASN A 38 -0.56 0.34 -14.92
CA ASN A 38 0.63 0.07 -14.10
C ASN A 38 1.06 1.28 -13.24
N ARG A 39 0.69 2.51 -13.60
CA ARG A 39 0.97 3.72 -12.82
C ARG A 39 0.01 3.82 -11.63
N ARG A 40 0.32 3.08 -10.56
CA ARG A 40 -0.53 2.93 -9.38
C ARG A 40 0.27 2.98 -8.09
N VAL A 41 -0.45 3.12 -6.98
CA VAL A 41 0.06 2.95 -5.62
C VAL A 41 -0.77 1.87 -4.95
N GLU A 42 -0.10 0.93 -4.29
CA GLU A 42 -0.73 -0.12 -3.49
C GLU A 42 -0.44 0.13 -2.00
N PHE A 43 -1.37 -0.27 -1.14
CA PHE A 43 -1.26 -0.10 0.31
C PHE A 43 -1.43 -1.46 0.98
N GLU A 44 -0.44 -1.82 1.79
CA GLU A 44 -0.50 -2.98 2.66
C GLU A 44 -0.63 -2.50 4.10
N LEU A 45 -1.61 -3.04 4.83
CA LEU A 45 -1.89 -2.66 6.21
C LEU A 45 -1.37 -3.75 7.15
N TYR A 46 -0.34 -3.42 7.92
CA TYR A 46 0.23 -4.31 8.92
C TYR A 46 -0.42 -4.05 10.28
N ALA A 47 -1.33 -4.93 10.69
CA ALA A 47 -1.85 -4.94 12.04
C ALA A 47 -1.02 -5.90 12.90
N PRO A 48 -0.64 -5.53 14.13
CA PRO A 48 0.03 -6.47 15.03
C PRO A 48 -0.90 -7.65 15.33
N PRO A 49 -0.37 -8.87 15.53
CA PRO A 49 -1.19 -10.07 15.77
C PRO A 49 -2.18 -9.94 16.93
N SER A 50 -1.87 -9.12 17.94
CA SER A 50 -2.75 -8.84 19.08
C SER A 50 -4.08 -8.17 18.70
N LEU A 51 -4.15 -7.48 17.56
CA LEU A 51 -5.38 -6.87 17.04
C LEU A 51 -6.28 -7.90 16.34
N GLU A 52 -5.72 -8.97 15.79
CA GLU A 52 -6.46 -10.07 15.14
C GLU A 52 -7.22 -10.92 16.18
N LEU A 53 -6.58 -11.23 17.32
CA LEU A 53 -7.17 -11.99 18.43
C LEU A 53 -8.45 -11.34 19.01
N SER A 54 -8.56 -10.01 18.93
CA SER A 54 -9.73 -9.27 19.41
C SER A 54 -10.93 -9.30 18.46
N LYS A 55 -10.71 -9.64 17.18
CA LYS A 55 -11.78 -9.76 16.18
C LYS A 55 -12.46 -11.13 16.26
N GLU A 56 -11.71 -12.17 16.62
CA GLU A 56 -12.19 -13.56 16.66
C GLU A 56 -13.04 -13.87 17.91
N GLN A 57 -12.88 -13.09 18.98
CA GLN A 57 -13.67 -13.21 20.21
C GLN A 57 -15.00 -12.44 20.19
N LYS A 58 -15.34 -11.78 19.08
CA LYS A 58 -16.61 -11.05 18.88
C LYS A 58 -17.52 -11.73 17.85
N ASN A 59 -17.57 -13.06 17.85
CA ASN A 59 -18.55 -13.84 17.10
C ASN A 59 -19.26 -14.84 18.04
#